data_AF-A0A959SPD2-F1
#
_entry.id   AF-A0A959SPD2-F1
#
_cell.length_a   1.000
_cell.length_b   1.000
_cell.length_c   1.000
_cell.angle_alpha   90.00
_cell.angle_beta   90.00
_cell.angle_gamma   90.00
#
_symmetry.space_group_name_H-M   'P 1'
#
loop_
_entity.id
_entity.type
_entity.pdbx_description
1 polymer ?
#
loop_
_entity_poly.entity_id
_entity_poly.type
_entity_poly.pdbx_seq_one_letter_code
_entity_poly.pdbx_strand_id
1 'polypeptide(L)'
;MSGAAHVKRVRALHQRKVREAEGLFLVQGRKVVAEVLASPFDVVEVFATEEAARDMALEQAHVLPAHDLERMGTFEHGNEVVAVVR
;
A
#
# COMPACT_ATOMS: atom_id res chain seq x y z
N MET A 1 -1.75 -10.89 -10.35
CA MET A 1 -1.72 -9.65 -11.17
C MET A 1 -0.26 -9.26 -11.37
N SER A 2 0.09 -8.50 -12.42
CA SER A 2 1.46 -7.97 -12.59
C SER A 2 1.68 -6.70 -11.76
N GLY A 3 2.92 -6.36 -11.43
CA GLY A 3 3.26 -5.12 -10.70
C GLY A 3 2.63 -3.87 -11.32
N ALA A 4 2.69 -3.75 -12.64
CA ALA A 4 2.07 -2.64 -13.38
C ALA A 4 0.54 -2.54 -13.20
N ALA A 5 -0.16 -3.67 -13.09
CA ALA A 5 -1.60 -3.69 -12.84
C ALA A 5 -1.94 -3.22 -11.42
N HIS A 6 -1.15 -3.64 -10.43
CA HIS A 6 -1.28 -3.14 -9.05
C HIS A 6 -1.05 -1.63 -8.98
N VAL A 7 0.03 -1.13 -9.60
CA VAL A 7 0.35 0.32 -9.61
C VAL A 7 -0.81 1.14 -10.16
N LYS A 8 -1.37 0.72 -11.31
CA LYS A 8 -2.48 1.43 -11.94
C LYS A 8 -3.71 1.51 -11.03
N ARG A 9 -4.07 0.41 -10.37
CA ARG A 9 -5.24 0.34 -9.48
C ARG A 9 -5.03 1.18 -8.23
N VAL A 10 -3.92 0.98 -7.52
CA VAL A 10 -3.61 1.70 -6.27
C VAL A 10 -3.52 3.21 -6.53
N ARG A 11 -2.91 3.62 -7.65
CA ARG A 11 -2.85 5.05 -8.04
C ARG A 11 -4.23 5.64 -8.34
N ALA A 12 -5.22 4.84 -8.76
CA ALA A 12 -6.58 5.35 -8.97
C ALA A 12 -7.21 5.83 -7.64
N LEU A 13 -6.84 5.22 -6.51
CA LEU A 13 -7.28 5.61 -5.17
C LEU A 13 -6.75 7.00 -4.73
N HIS A 14 -5.89 7.65 -5.50
CA HIS A 14 -5.53 9.06 -5.25
C HIS A 14 -6.71 10.00 -5.54
N GLN A 15 -7.64 9.58 -6.40
CA GLN A 15 -8.83 10.37 -6.73
C GLN A 15 -9.91 10.17 -5.67
N ARG A 16 -10.41 11.27 -5.11
CA ARG A 16 -11.49 11.25 -4.11
C ARG A 16 -12.72 10.45 -4.58
N LYS A 17 -13.14 10.65 -5.83
CA LYS A 17 -14.27 9.92 -6.44
C LYS A 17 -14.10 8.40 -6.38
N VAL A 18 -12.88 7.91 -6.60
CA VAL A 18 -12.58 6.46 -6.60
C VAL A 18 -12.58 5.94 -5.16
N ARG A 19 -11.97 6.66 -4.22
CA ARG A 19 -12.02 6.29 -2.79
C ARG A 19 -13.44 6.18 -2.25
N GLU A 20 -14.28 7.17 -2.58
CA GLU A 20 -15.69 7.17 -2.16
C GLU A 20 -16.49 6.04 -2.81
N ALA A 21 -16.22 5.74 -4.09
CA ALA A 21 -16.91 4.66 -4.81
C ALA A 21 -16.50 3.26 -4.33
N GLU A 22 -15.23 3.04 -4.02
CA GLU A 22 -14.71 1.75 -3.58
C GLU A 22 -14.77 1.57 -2.05
N GLY A 23 -14.95 2.66 -1.30
CA GLY A 23 -14.85 2.66 0.16
C GLY A 23 -13.47 2.27 0.64
N LEU A 24 -12.42 2.71 -0.08
CA LEU A 24 -11.03 2.34 0.20
C LEU A 24 -10.16 3.58 0.36
N PHE A 25 -9.15 3.48 1.22
CA PHE A 25 -8.13 4.50 1.41
C PHE A 25 -6.73 3.89 1.51
N LEU A 26 -5.72 4.74 1.37
CA LEU A 26 -4.32 4.36 1.42
C LEU A 26 -3.71 4.72 2.77
N VAL A 27 -2.94 3.78 3.33
CA VAL A 27 -2.09 4.00 4.50
C VAL A 27 -0.67 3.69 4.08
N GLN A 28 0.28 4.58 4.39
CA GLN A 28 1.64 4.47 3.89
C GLN A 28 2.66 4.85 4.96
N GLY A 29 3.81 4.17 4.92
CA GLY A 29 4.90 4.31 5.90
C GLY A 29 4.86 3.23 6.98
N ARG A 30 6.03 2.70 7.34
CA ARG A 30 6.20 1.51 8.20
C ARG A 30 5.41 1.58 9.50
N LYS A 31 5.49 2.71 10.21
CA LYS A 31 4.83 2.90 11.50
C LYS A 31 3.30 2.84 11.39
N VAL A 32 2.71 3.66 10.53
CA VAL A 32 1.25 3.76 10.44
C VAL A 32 0.65 2.50 9.82
N VAL A 33 1.35 1.87 8.87
CA VAL A 33 0.95 0.56 8.34
C VAL A 33 0.97 -0.51 9.44
N ALA A 34 2.00 -0.56 10.29
CA ALA A 34 2.04 -1.48 11.43
C ALA A 34 0.91 -1.22 12.43
N GLU A 35 0.60 0.05 12.74
CA GLU A 35 -0.51 0.42 13.60
C GLU A 35 -1.86 -0.04 13.03
N VAL A 36 -2.07 0.12 11.73
CA VAL A 36 -3.30 -0.31 11.05
C VAL A 36 -3.41 -1.84 10.99
N LEU A 37 -2.32 -2.55 10.75
CA LEU A 37 -2.30 -4.02 10.79
C LEU A 37 -2.62 -4.58 12.18
N ALA A 38 -2.34 -3.83 13.25
CA ALA A 38 -2.66 -4.18 14.63
C ALA A 38 -4.04 -3.66 15.09
N SER A 39 -4.81 -3.06 14.19
CA SER A 39 -6.10 -2.42 14.48
C SER A 39 -7.27 -3.27 13.96
N PRO A 40 -8.54 -2.91 14.25
CA PRO A 40 -9.70 -3.60 13.70
C PRO A 40 -10.04 -3.20 12.25
N PHE A 41 -9.24 -2.33 11.61
CA PHE A 41 -9.44 -1.98 10.21
C PHE A 41 -9.26 -3.21 9.29
N ASP A 42 -10.06 -3.27 8.23
CA ASP A 42 -9.97 -4.32 7.22
C ASP A 42 -8.87 -3.96 6.22
N VAL A 43 -7.67 -4.52 6.44
CA VAL A 43 -6.54 -4.37 5.52
C VAL A 43 -6.72 -5.33 4.35
N VAL A 44 -7.06 -4.77 3.20
CA VAL A 44 -7.39 -5.53 1.99
C VAL A 44 -6.12 -6.07 1.32
N GLU A 45 -5.11 -5.22 1.15
CA GLU A 45 -3.84 -5.57 0.50
C GLU A 45 -2.70 -4.74 1.07
N VAL A 46 -1.50 -5.33 1.14
CA VAL A 46 -0.26 -4.64 1.50
C VAL A 46 0.76 -4.80 0.38
N PHE A 47 1.38 -3.70 -0.02
CA PHE A 47 2.49 -3.64 -0.97
C PHE A 47 3.73 -3.20 -0.21
N ALA A 48 4.86 -3.86 -0.43
CA ALA A 48 6.10 -3.51 0.24
C ALA A 48 7.32 -3.76 -0.66
N THR A 49 8.41 -3.07 -0.40
CA THR A 49 9.73 -3.49 -0.88
C THR A 49 10.15 -4.78 -0.19
N GLU A 50 11.11 -5.51 -0.75
CA GLU A 50 11.60 -6.75 -0.15
C GLU A 50 12.17 -6.51 1.26
N GLU A 51 12.91 -5.41 1.44
CA GLU A 51 13.45 -5.00 2.74
C GLU A 51 12.34 -4.73 3.76
N ALA A 52 11.34 -3.91 3.40
CA ALA A 52 10.25 -3.58 4.31
C ALA A 52 9.40 -4.82 4.64
N ALA A 53 9.13 -5.69 3.66
CA ALA A 53 8.40 -6.93 3.89
C ALA A 53 9.12 -7.85 4.88
N ARG A 54 10.45 -7.95 4.75
CA ARG A 54 11.29 -8.73 5.67
C ARG A 54 11.32 -8.13 7.07
N ASP A 55 11.62 -6.83 7.19
CA ASP A 55 11.79 -6.15 8.47
C ASP A 55 10.50 -6.10 9.29
N MET A 56 9.36 -5.98 8.61
CA MET A 56 8.04 -5.93 9.22
C MET A 56 7.34 -7.30 9.29
N ALA A 57 8.00 -8.38 8.85
CA ALA A 57 7.45 -9.74 8.77
C ALA A 57 6.10 -9.82 8.04
N LEU A 58 5.97 -9.13 6.90
CA LEU A 58 4.74 -9.06 6.10
C LEU A 58 4.61 -10.27 5.16
N GLU A 59 4.21 -11.42 5.71
CA GLU A 59 4.14 -12.69 4.97
C GLU A 59 3.17 -12.66 3.77
N GLN A 60 2.13 -11.84 3.83
CA GLN A 60 1.10 -11.75 2.79
C GLN A 60 1.23 -10.52 1.89
N ALA A 61 2.30 -9.74 2.03
CA ALA A 61 2.49 -8.55 1.20
C ALA A 61 2.89 -8.90 -0.24
N HIS A 62 2.41 -8.09 -1.18
CA HIS A 62 2.92 -8.06 -2.54
C HIS A 62 4.27 -7.35 -2.57
N VAL A 63 5.34 -8.13 -2.71
CA VAL A 63 6.69 -7.58 -2.85
C VAL A 63 6.89 -7.00 -4.24
N LEU A 64 7.19 -5.70 -4.31
CA LEU A 64 7.41 -4.97 -5.56
C LEU A 64 8.66 -4.07 -5.45
N PRO A 65 9.28 -3.69 -6.59
CA PRO A 65 10.39 -2.75 -6.59
C PRO A 65 10.00 -1.37 -6.03
N ALA A 66 10.95 -0.67 -5.40
CA ALA A 66 10.70 0.66 -4.81
C ALA A 66 10.06 1.66 -5.80
N HIS A 67 10.48 1.65 -7.08
CA HIS A 67 9.92 2.54 -8.10
C HIS A 67 8.43 2.29 -8.38
N ASP A 68 7.92 1.08 -8.15
CA ASP A 68 6.49 0.80 -8.27
C ASP A 68 5.73 1.34 -7.05
N LEU A 69 6.27 1.17 -5.85
CA LEU A 69 5.71 1.72 -4.61
C LEU A 69 5.68 3.25 -4.63
N GLU A 70 6.69 3.91 -5.18
CA GLU A 70 6.73 5.36 -5.38
C GLU A 70 5.57 5.87 -6.24
N ARG A 71 5.13 5.07 -7.21
CA ARG A 71 3.98 5.40 -8.07
C ARG A 71 2.63 5.08 -7.42
N MET A 72 2.62 4.27 -6.37
CA MET A 72 1.44 3.88 -5.60
C MET A 72 1.15 4.84 -4.47
N GLY A 73 2.16 5.23 -3.70
CA GLY A 73 2.03 6.13 -2.57
C GLY A 73 1.75 7.57 -2.97
N THR A 74 1.37 8.39 -2.00
CA THR A 74 1.17 9.83 -2.20
C THR A 74 2.40 10.66 -1.80
N PHE A 75 3.39 10.06 -1.14
CA PHE A 75 4.65 10.74 -0.83
C PHE A 75 5.54 10.84 -2.06
N GLU A 76 6.29 11.94 -2.16
CA GLU A 76 7.21 12.19 -3.26
C GLU A 76 8.35 11.15 -3.32
N HIS A 77 8.82 10.67 -2.16
CA HIS A 77 9.92 9.71 -2.02
C HIS A 77 9.73 8.77 -0.83
N GLY A 78 10.47 7.65 -0.81
CA GLY A 78 10.58 6.77 0.36
C GLY A 78 9.34 5.90 0.62
N ASN A 79 8.54 5.64 -0.42
CA ASN A 79 7.44 4.70 -0.32
C ASN A 79 8.01 3.26 -0.27
N GLU A 80 8.17 2.73 0.93
CA GLU A 80 8.67 1.36 1.14
C GLU A 80 7.53 0.38 1.43
N VAL A 81 6.41 0.89 1.93
CA VAL A 81 5.21 0.10 2.25
C VAL A 81 3.94 0.94 2.11
N VAL A 82 2.94 0.38 1.46
CA VAL A 82 1.61 0.97 1.23
C VAL A 82 0.55 -0.10 1.46
N ALA A 83 -0.41 0.18 2.33
CA ALA A 83 -1.58 -0.65 2.58
C ALA A 83 -2.84 -0.01 1.95
N VAL A 84 -3.70 -0.86 1.41
CA VAL A 84 -5.06 -0.52 0.98
C VAL A 84 -6.02 -1.03 2.05
N VAL A 85 -6.84 -0.12 2.56
CA VAL A 85 -7.67 -0.35 3.75
C VAL A 85 -9.11 0.05 3.43
N ARG A 86 -10.06 -0.66 4.05
CA ARG A 86 -11.49 -0.36 3.99
C ARG A 86 -11.97 0.33 5.25
#